data_AF-A0AAW2B9G7-F1
#
_entry.id   AF-A0AAW2B9G7-F1
#
_cell.length_a   1.000
_cell.length_b   1.000
_cell.length_c   1.000
_cell.angle_alpha   90.00
_cell.angle_beta   90.00
_cell.angle_gamma   90.00
#
_symmetry.space_group_name_H-M   'P 1'
#
loop_
_entity.id
_entity.type
_entity.pdbx_description
1 polymer ?
#
loop_
_entity_poly.entity_id
_entity_poly.type
_entity_poly.pdbx_seq_one_letter_code
_entity_poly.pdbx_strand_id
1 'polypeptide(L)'
;MIDEGALPLLEKLRIGACPQLKEVPSGIHHLKCLKNLQIYEMPTDFVLSLQPNEGPDFGKVKHIPFVTFRYRTRGESYKRYMVGDSELLKHLPT
;
A
#
# COMPACT_ATOMS: atom_id res chain seq x y z
N MET A 1 -0.06 -12.05 10.71
CA MET A 1 -1.48 -12.13 10.34
C MET A 1 -2.25 -11.17 11.22
N ILE A 2 -3.25 -10.48 10.68
CA ILE A 2 -4.15 -9.60 11.45
C ILE A 2 -5.41 -10.39 11.74
N ASP A 3 -5.72 -10.61 13.01
CA ASP A 3 -6.89 -11.40 13.42
C ASP A 3 -8.18 -10.60 13.30
N GLU A 4 -9.31 -11.31 13.22
CA GLU A 4 -10.62 -10.68 13.22
C GLU A 4 -10.86 -9.90 14.52
N GLY A 5 -11.47 -8.72 14.43
CA GLY A 5 -11.66 -7.82 15.58
C GLY A 5 -10.41 -7.04 16.00
N ALA A 6 -9.24 -7.27 15.39
CA ALA A 6 -8.05 -6.50 15.67
C ALA A 6 -8.20 -5.04 15.24
N LEU A 7 -7.72 -4.12 16.09
CA LEU A 7 -7.61 -2.68 15.82
C LEU A 7 -8.93 -2.08 15.26
N PRO A 8 -10.06 -2.23 15.97
CA PRO A 8 -11.39 -1.95 15.43
C PRO A 8 -11.63 -0.48 15.09
N LEU A 9 -10.80 0.44 15.60
CA LEU A 9 -10.91 1.89 15.37
C LEU A 9 -9.78 2.44 14.49
N LEU A 10 -8.91 1.59 13.94
CA LEU A 10 -7.76 2.07 13.17
C LEU A 10 -8.19 2.65 11.82
N GLU A 11 -8.09 3.96 11.68
CA GLU A 11 -8.44 4.65 10.42
C GLU A 11 -7.28 4.81 9.45
N LYS A 12 -6.03 4.71 9.92
CA LYS A 12 -4.84 4.96 9.11
C LYS A 12 -3.72 3.99 9.43
N LEU A 13 -3.23 3.31 8.39
CA LEU A 13 -2.11 2.39 8.45
C LEU A 13 -0.97 2.86 7.54
N ARG A 14 0.24 2.59 8.00
CA ARG A 14 1.51 3.04 7.48
C ARG A 14 2.42 1.82 7.32
N ILE A 15 2.89 1.52 6.11
CA ILE A 15 3.78 0.39 5.84
C ILE A 15 4.98 0.88 5.03
N GLY A 16 6.19 0.74 5.58
CA GLY A 16 7.45 1.03 4.88
C GLY A 16 8.48 1.79 5.72
N ALA A 17 9.76 1.78 5.34
CA ALA A 17 10.35 1.00 4.23
C ALA A 17 10.64 -0.44 4.69
N CYS A 18 10.13 -1.45 3.95
CA CYS A 18 10.24 -2.87 4.34
C CYS A 18 10.63 -3.75 3.15
N PRO A 19 11.93 -3.91 2.83
CA PRO A 19 12.38 -4.59 1.61
C PRO A 19 12.07 -6.10 1.58
N GLN A 20 11.84 -6.73 2.74
CA GLN A 20 11.52 -8.16 2.83
C GLN A 20 10.01 -8.45 2.82
N LEU A 21 9.17 -7.43 2.94
CA LEU A 21 7.71 -7.62 2.92
C LEU A 21 7.25 -7.69 1.47
N LYS A 22 6.97 -8.93 1.01
CA LYS A 22 6.60 -9.22 -0.38
C LYS A 22 5.11 -9.04 -0.69
N GLU A 23 4.28 -9.15 0.34
CA GLU A 23 2.82 -9.16 0.22
C GLU A 23 2.19 -8.29 1.32
N VAL A 24 0.97 -7.83 1.06
CA VAL A 24 0.17 -7.14 2.07
C VAL A 24 -0.14 -8.11 3.21
N PRO A 25 -0.05 -7.67 4.49
CA PRO A 25 -0.34 -8.53 5.63
C PRO A 25 -1.68 -9.26 5.48
N SER A 26 -1.65 -10.59 5.64
CA SER A 26 -2.86 -11.40 5.66
C SER A 26 -3.82 -10.90 6.75
N GLY A 27 -5.11 -10.81 6.42
CA GLY A 27 -6.13 -10.28 7.33
C GLY A 27 -6.28 -8.76 7.33
N ILE A 28 -5.62 -8.01 6.44
CA ILE A 28 -5.82 -6.54 6.35
C ILE A 28 -7.28 -6.13 6.09
N HIS A 29 -8.08 -7.02 5.52
CA HIS A 29 -9.54 -6.87 5.33
C HIS A 29 -10.36 -6.97 6.62
N HIS A 30 -9.76 -7.41 7.73
CA HIS A 30 -10.35 -7.36 9.06
C HIS A 30 -10.35 -5.95 9.66
N LEU A 31 -9.50 -5.04 9.15
CA LEU A 31 -9.44 -3.64 9.59
C LEU A 31 -10.61 -2.83 8.99
N LYS A 32 -11.81 -3.01 9.54
CA LYS A 32 -13.06 -2.45 8.98
C LYS A 32 -13.14 -0.93 8.98
N CYS A 33 -12.48 -0.26 9.92
CA CYS A 33 -12.45 1.22 9.98
C CYS A 33 -11.29 1.84 9.19
N LEU A 34 -10.46 1.04 8.53
CA LEU A 34 -9.28 1.54 7.83
C LEU A 34 -9.68 2.35 6.60
N LYS A 35 -9.39 3.65 6.64
CA LYS A 35 -9.70 4.60 5.56
C LYS A 35 -8.48 4.87 4.68
N ASN A 36 -7.28 4.81 5.26
CA ASN A 36 -6.06 5.27 4.60
C ASN A 36 -4.91 4.28 4.80
N LEU A 37 -4.49 3.62 3.72
CA LEU A 37 -3.27 2.81 3.66
C LEU A 37 -2.18 3.59 2.93
N GLN A 38 -1.10 3.89 3.64
CA GLN A 38 0.05 4.60 3.10
C GLN A 38 1.25 3.65 3.02
N ILE A 39 1.81 3.57 1.82
CA ILE A 39 2.91 2.69 1.47
C ILE A 39 4.12 3.56 1.13
N TYR A 40 5.26 3.28 1.76
CA TYR A 40 6.48 4.09 1.64
C TYR A 40 7.64 3.23 1.17
N GLU A 41 8.32 3.66 0.10
CA GLU A 41 9.62 3.10 -0.28
C GLU A 41 9.66 1.55 -0.24
N MET A 42 8.62 0.93 -0.81
CA MET A 42 8.48 -0.53 -0.86
C MET A 42 9.07 -1.10 -2.16
N PRO A 43 9.42 -2.39 -2.19
CA PRO A 43 9.88 -3.06 -3.40
C PRO A 43 8.88 -2.97 -4.55
N THR A 44 9.39 -2.91 -5.79
CA THR A 44 8.59 -2.89 -7.02
C THR A 44 7.54 -4.00 -7.04
N ASP A 45 7.93 -5.25 -6.70
CA ASP A 45 7.01 -6.39 -6.67
C ASP A 45 5.82 -6.19 -5.73
N PHE A 46 6.04 -5.61 -4.55
CA PHE A 46 4.97 -5.30 -3.60
C PHE A 46 4.01 -4.26 -4.20
N VAL A 47 4.53 -3.25 -4.88
CA VAL A 47 3.73 -2.17 -5.50
C VAL A 47 2.92 -2.69 -6.67
N LEU A 48 3.52 -3.56 -7.49
CA LEU A 48 2.85 -4.24 -8.60
C LEU A 48 1.74 -5.17 -8.09
N SER A 49 1.98 -5.87 -6.98
CA SER A 49 0.98 -6.76 -6.37
C SER A 49 -0.31 -6.04 -5.96
N LEU A 50 -0.25 -4.73 -5.78
CA LEU A 50 -1.34 -3.87 -5.36
C LEU A 50 -2.03 -3.13 -6.51
N GLN A 51 -1.60 -3.30 -7.76
CA GLN A 51 -2.23 -2.59 -8.88
C GLN A 51 -3.61 -3.17 -9.23
N PRO A 52 -4.62 -2.35 -9.61
CA PRO A 52 -6.00 -2.81 -9.76
C PRO A 52 -6.25 -3.90 -10.80
N ASN A 53 -5.46 -3.94 -11.88
CA ASN A 53 -5.69 -4.83 -13.03
C ASN A 53 -4.76 -6.06 -13.05
N GLU A 54 -3.61 -5.97 -12.38
CA GLU A 54 -2.53 -6.96 -12.51
C GLU A 54 -2.12 -7.55 -11.15
N GLY A 55 -2.49 -6.90 -10.05
CA GLY A 55 -2.00 -7.19 -8.72
C GLY A 55 -2.79 -8.28 -8.00
N PRO A 56 -2.19 -9.43 -7.63
CA PRO A 56 -2.87 -10.48 -6.85
C PRO A 56 -3.37 -10.02 -5.48
N ASP A 57 -2.78 -8.97 -4.91
CA ASP A 57 -3.10 -8.46 -3.58
C ASP A 57 -4.12 -7.33 -3.58
N PHE A 58 -4.48 -6.78 -4.75
CA PHE A 58 -5.41 -5.65 -4.83
C PHE A 58 -6.77 -5.96 -4.16
N GLY A 59 -7.27 -7.19 -4.35
CA GLY A 59 -8.52 -7.65 -3.73
C GLY A 59 -8.49 -7.58 -2.19
N LYS A 60 -7.31 -7.71 -1.56
CA LYS A 60 -7.12 -7.63 -0.11
C LYS A 60 -7.34 -6.21 0.43
N VAL A 61 -7.13 -5.18 -0.39
CA VAL A 61 -7.19 -3.76 0.02
C VAL A 61 -8.33 -2.97 -0.61
N LYS A 62 -9.17 -3.60 -1.44
CA LYS A 62 -10.25 -2.91 -2.19
C LYS A 62 -11.26 -2.16 -1.31
N HIS A 63 -11.41 -2.56 -0.04
CA HIS A 63 -12.31 -1.93 0.92
C HIS A 63 -11.75 -0.63 1.51
N ILE A 64 -10.48 -0.33 1.28
CA ILE A 64 -9.79 0.85 1.79
C ILE A 64 -9.91 1.99 0.76
N PRO A 65 -10.60 3.11 1.08
CA PRO A 65 -10.83 4.19 0.12
C PRO A 65 -9.56 4.86 -0.40
N PHE A 66 -8.52 4.99 0.44
CA PHE A 66 -7.30 5.69 0.08
C PHE A 66 -6.07 4.80 0.24
N VAL A 67 -5.65 4.16 -0.85
CA VAL A 67 -4.36 3.45 -0.94
C VAL A 67 -3.37 4.33 -1.68
N THR A 68 -2.30 4.76 -1.00
CA THR A 68 -1.34 5.73 -1.54
C THR A 68 0.09 5.25 -1.41
N PHE A 69 0.89 5.56 -2.42
CA PHE A 69 2.32 5.29 -2.45
C PHE A 69 3.10 6.59 -2.29
N ARG A 70 4.21 6.56 -1.57
CA ARG A 70 5.08 7.71 -1.33
C ARG A 70 6.54 7.34 -1.56
N TYR A 71 7.21 8.13 -2.39
CA TYR A 71 8.63 7.98 -2.69
C TYR A 71 9.36 9.28 -2.50
N ARG A 72 10.57 9.18 -1.98
CA ARG A 72 11.45 10.33 -1.80
C ARG A 72 11.92 10.82 -3.18
N THR A 73 11.81 12.13 -3.40
CA THR A 73 12.37 12.79 -4.57
C THR A 73 13.67 13.51 -4.21
N ARG A 74 14.50 13.83 -5.21
CA ARG A 74 15.75 14.57 -5.02
C ARG A 74 15.43 15.91 -4.32
N GLY A 75 15.99 16.13 -3.13
CA GLY A 75 15.74 17.34 -2.31
C GLY A 75 14.81 17.16 -1.10
N GLU A 76 14.66 15.93 -0.59
CA GLU A 76 13.95 15.60 0.68
C GLU A 76 12.41 15.71 0.66
N SER A 77 11.80 16.03 -0.47
CA SER A 77 10.35 15.96 -0.64
C SER A 77 9.86 14.53 -0.93
N TYR A 78 8.55 14.30 -0.75
CA TYR A 78 7.89 13.04 -1.13
C TYR A 78 6.88 13.31 -2.23
N LYS A 79 6.94 12.53 -3.31
CA LYS A 79 5.84 12.45 -4.28
C LYS A 79 4.84 11.39 -3.84
N ARG A 80 3.55 11.72 -3.90
CA ARG A 80 2.44 10.82 -3.55
C ARG A 80 1.72 10.39 -4.82
N TYR A 81 1.37 9.12 -4.89
CA TYR A 81 0.60 8.52 -5.97
C TYR A 81 -0.58 7.75 -5.39
N MET A 82 -1.68 7.69 -6.13
CA MET A 82 -2.80 6.79 -5.83
C MET A 82 -2.51 5.41 -6.44
N VAL A 83 -3.11 4.37 -5.87
CA VAL A 83 -3.13 3.05 -6.52
C VAL A 83 -3.78 3.15 -7.91
N GLY A 84 -3.18 2.52 -8.92
CA GLY A 84 -3.63 2.60 -10.32
C GLY A 84 -3.22 3.87 -11.07
N ASP A 85 -2.49 4.80 -10.44
CA ASP A 85 -1.90 5.95 -11.13
C ASP A 85 -0.79 5.49 -12.09
N SER A 86 -0.88 5.84 -13.38
CA SER A 86 0.13 5.44 -14.36
C SER A 86 1.50 6.08 -14.13
N GLU A 87 1.54 7.25 -13.46
CA GLU A 87 2.79 7.92 -13.10
C GLU A 87 3.53 7.24 -11.93
N LEU A 88 2.84 6.39 -11.17
CA LEU A 88 3.45 5.56 -10.11
C LEU A 88 4.45 4.58 -10.71
N LEU A 89 4.04 3.87 -11.77
CA LEU A 89 4.84 2.81 -12.37
C LEU A 89 6.11 3.35 -13.04
N LYS A 90 6.05 4.58 -13.57
CA LYS A 90 7.22 5.28 -14.12
C LYS A 90 8.30 5.60 -13.08
N HIS A 91 7.96 5.56 -11.80
CA HIS A 91 8.87 5.85 -10.70
C HIS A 91 9.51 4.59 -10.09
N LEU A 92 9.03 3.40 -10.45
CA LEU A 92 9.59 2.15 -9.96
C LEU A 92 10.91 1.86 -10.67
N PRO A 93 11.95 1.40 -9.95
CA PRO A 93 13.17 0.92 -10.59
C PRO A 93 12.85 -0.27 -11.50
N THR A 94 13.41 -0.26 -12.71
CA THR A 94 13.36 -1.35 -13.71
C THR A 94 14.24 -2.52 -13.34
#